data_AF-A0A1X1JTV8-F1
#
_entry.id   AF-A0A1X1JTV8-F1
#
_cell.length_a   1.000
_cell.length_b   1.000
_cell.length_c   1.000
_cell.angle_alpha   90.00
_cell.angle_beta   90.00
_cell.angle_gamma   90.00
#
_symmetry.space_group_name_H-M   'P 1'
#
loop_
_entity.id
_entity.type
_entity.pdbx_description
1 polymer ?
#
loop_
_entity_poly.entity_id
_entity_poly.type
_entity_poly.pdbx_seq_one_letter_code
_entity_poly.pdbx_strand_id
1 'polypeptide(L)'
;MEFLLRSTSGWVENRIPNAVIKKYTKIQVRGCSTFEEFDKRFSRIEGSWLSEGVNHKTSKGRIQREFPNGAEGHFIEINSIEELLEFQKKVGHELIITSAIDNESIPAIEIYNNYRE
;
A
#
# COMPACT_ATOMS: atom_id res chain seq x y z
N MET A 1 -15.73 -8.67 1.17
CA MET A 1 -14.78 -7.62 1.60
C MET A 1 -13.70 -7.50 0.55
N GLU A 2 -13.32 -6.28 0.19
CA GLU A 2 -12.28 -6.04 -0.81
C GLU A 2 -10.91 -5.98 -0.15
N PHE A 3 -9.90 -6.60 -0.78
CA PHE A 3 -8.51 -6.62 -0.32
C PHE A 3 -7.57 -6.22 -1.45
N LEU A 4 -6.54 -5.44 -1.13
CA LEU A 4 -5.37 -5.24 -1.99
C LEU A 4 -4.51 -6.51 -2.00
N LEU A 5 -4.18 -7.03 -3.17
CA LEU A 5 -3.23 -8.12 -3.36
C LEU A 5 -1.82 -7.59 -3.51
N ARG A 6 -0.89 -8.28 -2.87
CA ARG A 6 0.55 -8.05 -3.00
C ARG A 6 1.28 -9.37 -2.85
N SER A 7 2.43 -9.54 -3.50
CA SER A 7 3.30 -10.68 -3.24
C SER A 7 4.69 -10.24 -2.79
N THR A 8 5.35 -11.06 -1.98
CA THR A 8 6.70 -10.76 -1.50
C THR A 8 7.69 -10.60 -2.65
N SER A 9 7.60 -11.45 -3.68
CA SER A 9 8.44 -11.35 -4.89
C SER A 9 8.01 -10.24 -5.86
N GLY A 10 6.86 -9.61 -5.65
CA GLY A 10 6.10 -8.87 -6.67
C GLY A 10 5.59 -9.74 -7.84
N TRP A 11 4.67 -9.19 -8.63
CA TRP A 11 4.17 -9.70 -9.92
C TRP A 11 3.26 -10.92 -9.88
N VAL A 12 3.04 -11.56 -8.73
CA VAL A 12 2.18 -12.75 -8.66
C VAL A 12 0.70 -12.36 -8.67
N GLU A 13 0.37 -11.19 -8.13
CA GLU A 13 -0.95 -10.58 -8.20
C GLU A 13 -1.49 -10.47 -9.65
N ASN A 14 -0.61 -10.26 -10.63
CA ASN A 14 -0.98 -10.16 -12.05
C ASN A 14 -1.51 -11.48 -12.64
N ARG A 15 -1.23 -12.60 -11.97
CA ARG A 15 -1.61 -13.95 -12.41
C ARG A 15 -2.87 -14.45 -11.71
N ILE A 16 -3.42 -13.68 -10.77
CA ILE A 16 -4.63 -14.05 -10.05
C ILE A 16 -5.85 -13.71 -10.91
N PRO A 17 -6.57 -14.71 -11.45
CA PRO A 17 -7.80 -14.44 -12.19
C PRO A 17 -8.82 -13.82 -11.24
N ASN A 18 -9.58 -12.84 -11.74
CA ASN A 18 -10.59 -12.03 -11.02
C ASN A 18 -10.05 -10.89 -10.15
N ALA A 19 -8.73 -10.66 -10.11
CA ALA A 19 -8.21 -9.43 -9.53
C ALA A 19 -8.49 -8.24 -10.46
N VAL A 20 -8.99 -7.14 -9.91
CA VAL A 20 -9.30 -5.90 -10.65
C VAL A 20 -8.27 -4.84 -10.31
N ILE A 21 -7.70 -4.21 -11.33
CA ILE A 21 -6.78 -3.09 -11.13
C ILE A 21 -7.60 -1.85 -10.74
N LYS A 22 -7.26 -1.25 -9.59
CA LYS A 22 -7.88 -0.01 -9.11
C LYS A 22 -6.82 0.96 -8.63
N LYS A 23 -7.09 2.25 -8.83
CA LYS A 23 -6.32 3.33 -8.21
C LYS A 23 -6.83 3.59 -6.80
N TYR A 24 -5.92 3.93 -5.90
CA TYR A 24 -6.24 4.23 -4.51
C TYR A 24 -5.37 5.38 -3.98
N THR A 25 -5.80 5.95 -2.85
CA THR A 25 -5.06 7.03 -2.19
C THR A 25 -3.78 6.48 -1.59
N LYS A 26 -2.65 7.02 -2.03
CA LYS A 26 -1.33 6.75 -1.47
C LYS A 26 -1.03 7.74 -0.35
N ILE A 27 -0.63 7.25 0.81
CA ILE A 27 -0.16 8.03 1.94
C ILE A 27 1.36 7.99 1.94
N GLN A 28 1.99 9.14 1.71
CA GLN A 28 3.44 9.27 1.85
C GLN A 28 3.77 9.71 3.27
N VAL A 29 4.65 8.96 3.92
CA VAL A 29 5.19 9.30 5.24
C VAL A 29 6.68 9.56 5.13
N ARG A 30 7.18 10.64 5.73
CA ARG A 30 8.62 10.92 5.86
C ARG A 30 9.02 11.00 7.33
N GLY A 31 10.26 10.61 7.62
CA GLY A 31 10.82 10.61 8.98
C GLY A 31 11.13 12.00 9.55
N CYS A 32 10.89 13.08 8.80
CA CYS A 32 11.00 14.46 9.30
C CYS A 32 9.84 14.77 10.23
N SER A 33 10.09 15.56 11.28
CA SER A 33 9.08 15.96 12.25
C SER A 33 8.28 17.19 11.80
N THR A 34 8.85 18.04 10.94
CA THR A 34 8.17 19.23 10.39
C THR A 34 8.39 19.38 8.88
N PHE A 35 7.56 20.19 8.23
CA PHE A 35 7.67 20.46 6.80
C PHE A 35 8.95 21.24 6.47
N GLU A 36 9.32 22.20 7.32
CA GLU A 36 10.54 23.00 7.17
C GLU A 36 11.81 22.14 7.28
N GLU A 37 11.79 21.13 8.16
CA GLU A 37 12.89 20.18 8.26
C GLU A 37 13.06 19.38 6.98
N PHE A 38 11.95 18.91 6.39
CA PHE A 38 11.98 18.23 5.10
C PHE A 38 12.53 19.16 4.02
N ASP A 39 12.01 20.38 3.93
CA ASP A 39 12.42 21.34 2.89
C ASP A 39 13.91 21.68 3.00
N LYS A 40 14.42 21.89 4.21
CA LYS A 40 15.85 22.14 4.44
C LYS A 40 16.73 21.01 3.92
N ARG A 41 16.28 19.76 4.05
CA ARG A 41 17.08 18.56 3.69
C ARG A 41 16.90 18.14 2.23
N PHE A 42 15.67 18.22 1.70
CA PHE A 42 15.27 17.53 0.48
C PHE A 42 14.69 18.43 -0.61
N SER A 43 14.38 19.71 -0.33
CA SER A 43 13.70 20.58 -1.31
C SER A 43 14.44 20.73 -2.65
N ARG A 44 15.77 20.63 -2.64
CA ARG A 44 16.59 20.72 -3.85
C ARG A 44 16.40 19.55 -4.82
N ILE A 45 15.95 18.39 -4.32
CA ILE A 45 15.80 17.16 -5.11
C ILE A 45 14.32 16.81 -5.28
N GLU A 46 13.52 16.93 -4.22
CA GLU A 46 12.12 16.49 -4.20
C GLU A 46 11.10 17.63 -4.30
N GLY A 47 11.54 18.90 -4.34
CA GLY A 47 10.66 20.05 -4.20
C GLY A 47 10.21 20.27 -2.74
N SER A 48 9.47 21.34 -2.48
CA SER A 48 8.98 21.59 -1.12
C SER A 48 7.88 20.60 -0.73
N TRP A 49 7.75 20.33 0.56
CA TRP A 49 6.80 19.33 1.06
C TRP A 49 5.36 19.68 0.69
N LEU A 50 5.03 20.96 0.76
CA LEU A 50 3.69 21.48 0.49
C LEU A 50 3.39 21.68 -1.01
N SER A 51 4.38 21.54 -1.92
CA SER A 51 4.13 21.70 -3.35
C SER A 51 3.42 20.51 -3.99
N GLU A 52 3.48 19.33 -3.35
CA GLU A 52 2.96 18.08 -3.88
C GLU A 52 2.03 17.41 -2.85
N GLY A 53 1.01 16.71 -3.34
CA GLY A 53 0.01 16.02 -2.52
C GLY A 53 -0.98 16.95 -1.83
N VAL A 54 -1.84 16.37 -0.98
CA VAL A 54 -2.88 17.07 -0.21
C VAL A 54 -2.92 16.56 1.24
N ASN A 55 -3.75 17.16 2.09
CA ASN A 55 -3.97 16.74 3.48
C ASN A 55 -2.66 16.61 4.29
N HIS A 56 -1.74 17.56 4.10
CA HIS A 56 -0.46 17.58 4.81
C HIS A 56 -0.68 17.67 6.31
N LYS A 57 -0.04 16.77 7.06
CA LYS A 57 -0.15 16.74 8.51
C LYS A 57 1.13 16.22 9.14
N THR A 58 1.29 16.52 10.42
CA THR A 58 2.29 15.88 11.27
C THR A 58 1.58 14.91 12.19
N SER A 59 2.06 13.67 12.25
CA SER A 59 1.52 12.62 13.11
C SER A 59 2.64 11.73 13.63
N LYS A 60 2.65 11.46 14.95
CA LYS A 60 3.67 10.61 15.62
C LYS A 60 5.12 11.03 15.28
N GLY A 61 5.40 12.33 15.25
CA GLY A 61 6.75 12.86 14.93
C GLY A 61 7.18 12.66 13.48
N ARG A 62 6.23 12.39 12.58
CA ARG A 62 6.46 12.20 11.14
C ARG A 62 5.51 13.08 10.35
N ILE A 63 5.99 13.61 9.23
CA ILE A 63 5.13 14.31 8.28
C ILE A 63 4.48 13.32 7.33
N GLN A 64 3.23 13.61 6.98
CA GLN A 64 2.41 12.81 6.08
C GLN A 64 1.72 13.71 5.07
N ARG A 65 1.48 13.17 3.88
CA ARG A 65 0.64 13.77 2.84
C ARG A 65 -0.02 12.68 2.01
N GLU A 66 -1.12 13.02 1.38
CA GLU A 66 -1.95 12.10 0.62
C GLU A 66 -1.86 12.42 -0.88
N PHE A 67 -1.88 11.38 -1.69
CA PHE A 67 -1.98 11.45 -3.14
C PHE A 67 -3.22 10.67 -3.57
N PRO A 68 -4.37 11.34 -3.79
CA PRO A 68 -5.56 10.71 -4.31
C PRO A 68 -5.26 10.04 -5.64
N ASN A 69 -5.64 8.76 -5.79
CA ASN A 69 -5.30 7.93 -6.95
C ASN A 69 -3.79 7.86 -7.26
N GLY A 70 -2.93 8.09 -6.26
CA GLY A 70 -1.47 8.13 -6.38
C GLY A 70 -0.78 6.77 -6.37
N ALA A 71 -1.55 5.70 -6.16
CA ALA A 71 -1.10 4.33 -6.33
C ALA A 71 -2.15 3.52 -7.10
N GLU A 72 -1.71 2.41 -7.68
CA GLU A 72 -2.52 1.45 -8.41
C GLU A 72 -2.16 0.05 -7.93
N GLY A 73 -3.16 -0.81 -7.78
CA GLY A 73 -2.96 -2.16 -7.28
C GLY A 73 -4.06 -3.12 -7.71
N HIS A 74 -3.78 -4.41 -7.52
CA HIS A 74 -4.71 -5.50 -7.81
C HIS A 74 -5.62 -5.72 -6.61
N PHE A 75 -6.93 -5.64 -6.80
CA PHE A 75 -7.90 -5.87 -5.74
C PHE A 75 -8.71 -7.13 -6.00
N ILE A 76 -9.00 -7.87 -4.94
CA ILE A 76 -9.88 -9.03 -4.98
C ILE A 76 -11.00 -8.86 -3.96
N GLU A 77 -12.18 -9.33 -4.32
CA GLU A 77 -13.29 -9.44 -3.40
C GLU A 77 -13.34 -10.84 -2.80
N ILE A 78 -13.32 -10.93 -1.47
CA ILE A 78 -13.46 -12.16 -0.70
C ILE A 78 -14.58 -11.95 0.31
N ASN A 79 -15.68 -12.67 0.15
CA ASN A 79 -16.93 -12.48 0.87
C ASN A 79 -17.20 -13.56 1.92
N SER A 80 -16.38 -14.61 1.98
CA SER A 80 -16.49 -15.66 3.00
C SER A 80 -15.12 -16.24 3.39
N ILE A 81 -15.09 -16.98 4.50
CA ILE A 81 -13.90 -17.72 4.92
C ILE A 81 -13.63 -18.86 3.91
N GLU A 82 -14.67 -19.48 3.38
CA GLU A 82 -14.57 -20.53 2.37
C GLU A 82 -13.87 -20.01 1.10
N GLU A 83 -14.26 -18.84 0.60
CA GLU A 83 -13.60 -18.19 -0.54
C GLU A 83 -12.12 -17.88 -0.24
N LEU A 84 -11.81 -17.43 0.98
CA LEU A 84 -10.42 -17.20 1.41
C LEU A 84 -9.60 -18.49 1.41
N LEU A 85 -10.17 -19.59 1.90
CA LEU A 85 -9.51 -20.89 1.93
C LEU A 85 -9.33 -21.49 0.52
N GLU A 86 -10.30 -21.32 -0.37
CA GLU A 86 -10.17 -21.70 -1.78
C GLU A 86 -9.11 -20.86 -2.49
N PHE A 87 -9.08 -19.55 -2.22
CA PHE A 87 -8.06 -18.65 -2.73
C PHE A 87 -6.65 -19.09 -2.28
N GLN A 88 -6.48 -19.39 -0.98
CA GLN A 88 -5.20 -19.90 -0.45
C GLN A 88 -4.74 -21.18 -1.15
N LYS A 89 -5.65 -22.16 -1.32
CA LYS A 89 -5.34 -23.41 -2.03
C LYS A 89 -4.93 -23.17 -3.48
N LYS A 90 -5.61 -22.24 -4.17
CA LYS A 90 -5.35 -21.90 -5.56
C LYS A 90 -4.01 -21.20 -5.77
N VAL A 91 -3.65 -20.31 -4.86
CA VAL A 91 -2.37 -19.59 -4.90
C VAL A 91 -1.22 -20.53 -4.55
N GLY A 92 -1.44 -21.49 -3.63
CA GLY A 92 -0.43 -22.48 -3.25
C GLY A 92 0.69 -21.91 -2.37
N HIS A 93 0.46 -20.75 -1.75
CA HIS A 93 1.39 -20.09 -0.84
C HIS A 93 0.69 -19.71 0.47
N GLU A 94 1.47 -19.35 1.47
CA GLU A 94 0.94 -18.75 2.69
C GLU A 94 0.36 -17.37 2.38
N LEU A 95 -0.78 -17.06 3.01
CA LEU A 95 -1.45 -15.77 2.90
C LEU A 95 -1.36 -15.06 4.25
N ILE A 96 -0.94 -13.80 4.22
CA ILE A 96 -0.87 -12.94 5.40
C ILE A 96 -1.92 -11.84 5.24
N ILE A 97 -2.90 -11.80 6.14
CA ILE A 97 -3.87 -10.70 6.21
C ILE A 97 -3.20 -9.51 6.89
N THR A 98 -3.14 -8.38 6.19
CA THR A 98 -2.40 -7.18 6.60
C THR A 98 -3.07 -5.92 6.03
N SER A 99 -2.34 -4.81 5.97
CA SER A 99 -2.75 -3.57 5.30
C SER A 99 -1.75 -3.15 4.22
N ALA A 100 -2.18 -2.25 3.34
CA ALA A 100 -1.29 -1.68 2.33
C ALA A 100 -0.16 -0.86 3.00
N ILE A 101 1.08 -1.01 2.51
CA ILE A 101 2.26 -0.33 3.07
C ILE A 101 2.09 1.20 3.06
N ASP A 102 1.49 1.71 1.99
CA ASP A 102 1.29 3.13 1.76
C ASP A 102 -0.14 3.58 2.09
N ASN A 103 -0.98 2.73 2.67
CA ASN A 103 -2.28 3.13 3.20
C ASN A 103 -2.82 2.08 4.19
N GLU A 104 -2.57 2.29 5.48
CA GLU A 104 -2.97 1.34 6.54
C GLU A 104 -4.49 1.12 6.65
N SER A 105 -5.32 2.01 6.08
CA SER A 105 -6.78 1.85 6.05
C SER A 105 -7.26 0.89 4.96
N ILE A 106 -6.40 0.49 4.03
CA ILE A 106 -6.74 -0.47 2.97
C ILE A 106 -6.31 -1.86 3.44
N PRO A 107 -7.26 -2.79 3.66
CA PRO A 107 -6.95 -4.18 3.99
C PRO A 107 -6.24 -4.84 2.80
N ALA A 108 -5.28 -5.70 3.08
CA ALA A 108 -4.48 -6.36 2.08
C ALA A 108 -4.27 -7.84 2.40
N ILE A 109 -4.04 -8.63 1.36
CA ILE A 109 -3.58 -10.01 1.45
C ILE A 109 -2.20 -10.06 0.81
N GLU A 110 -1.20 -10.36 1.62
CA GLU A 110 0.15 -10.61 1.17
C GLU A 110 0.33 -12.11 0.87
N ILE A 111 0.63 -12.41 -0.38
CA ILE A 111 1.02 -13.74 -0.85
C ILE A 111 2.50 -13.92 -0.50
N TYR A 112 2.77 -14.72 0.52
CA TYR A 112 4.11 -14.95 1.03
C TYR A 112 4.80 -16.04 0.20
N ASN A 113 5.41 -15.62 -0.91
CA ASN A 113 5.99 -16.51 -1.91
C ASN A 113 7.52 -16.38 -2.07
N ASN A 114 8.14 -15.54 -1.24
CA ASN A 114 9.58 -15.37 -1.18
C ASN A 114 9.99 -14.95 0.23
N TYR A 115 11.28 -15.08 0.53
CA TYR A 115 11.85 -14.58 1.78
C TYR A 115 11.79 -13.05 1.84
N ARG A 116 11.50 -12.53 3.03
CA ARG A 116 11.55 -11.11 3.37
C ARG A 116 12.49 -10.94 4.55
N GLU A 117 13.55 -10.16 4.34
CA GLU A 117 14.42 -9.66 5.41
C GLU A 117 13.68 -8.65 6.31
#